data_AF-E4T722-F1
#
_entry.id   AF-E4T722-F1
#
_cell.length_a   1.000
_cell.length_b   1.000
_cell.length_c   1.000
_cell.angle_alpha   90.00
_cell.angle_beta   90.00
_cell.angle_gamma   90.00
#
_symmetry.space_group_name_H-M   'P 1'
#
loop_
_entity.id
_entity.type
_entity.pdbx_description
1 polymer ?
#
loop_
_entity_poly.entity_id
_entity_poly.type
_entity_poly.pdbx_seq_one_letter_code
_entity_poly.pdbx_strand_id
1 'polypeptide(L)'
;MSRKKSEEYFHVLPENLNCAQALLKGFQKEFTISDAEIEEFRAWGGGRAEGGICGALFAAERLLRQAGKPSIESEFIAATGHRNCPDIKESAFPCPHCVRIADELVEKKL
;
A
#
# COMPACT_ATOMS: atom_id res chain seq x y z
N MET A 1 -16.35 3.06 12.93
CA MET A 1 -16.04 4.34 12.27
C MET A 1 -15.39 4.00 10.95
N SER A 2 -15.88 4.51 9.82
CA SER A 2 -15.23 4.27 8.54
C SER A 2 -13.93 5.07 8.51
N ARG A 3 -12.79 4.38 8.40
CA ARG A 3 -11.50 5.02 8.20
C ARG A 3 -11.45 5.65 6.80
N LYS A 4 -10.72 6.75 6.66
CA LYS A 4 -10.44 7.33 5.34
C LYS A 4 -9.61 6.34 4.53
N LYS A 5 -9.96 6.14 3.26
CA LYS A 5 -9.31 5.14 2.40
C LYS A 5 -7.89 5.56 2.06
N SER A 6 -7.00 4.58 1.90
CA SER A 6 -5.57 4.83 1.70
C SER A 6 -5.29 5.67 0.45
N GLU A 7 -6.01 5.43 -0.65
CA GLU A 7 -5.83 6.17 -1.91
C GLU A 7 -6.15 7.66 -1.77
N GLU A 8 -6.95 8.05 -0.79
CA GLU A 8 -7.30 9.45 -0.52
C GLU A 8 -6.17 10.22 0.19
N TYR A 9 -5.08 9.55 0.57
CA TYR A 9 -3.85 10.18 1.05
C TYR A 9 -2.75 10.23 -0.01
N PHE A 10 -2.90 9.49 -1.10
CA PHE A 10 -1.88 9.36 -2.14
C PHE A 10 -1.72 10.66 -2.93
N HIS A 11 -0.50 11.22 -2.93
CA HIS A 11 -0.14 12.48 -3.59
C HIS A 11 -1.04 13.69 -3.24
N VAL A 12 -1.64 13.70 -2.05
CA VAL A 12 -2.43 14.84 -1.56
C VAL A 12 -1.53 15.81 -0.80
N LEU A 13 -1.55 17.09 -1.16
CA LEU A 13 -0.81 18.14 -0.45
C LEU A 13 -1.41 18.44 0.94
N PRO A 14 -0.59 18.82 1.94
CA PRO A 14 0.85 19.09 1.86
C PRO A 14 1.75 17.85 1.99
N GLU A 15 1.20 16.71 2.40
CA GLU A 15 1.98 15.52 2.78
C GLU A 15 2.62 14.82 1.57
N ASN A 16 1.94 14.85 0.41
CA ASN A 16 2.38 14.26 -0.86
C ASN A 16 2.90 12.81 -0.70
N LEU A 17 2.12 11.98 -0.03
CA LEU A 17 2.49 10.61 0.33
C LEU A 17 2.57 9.70 -0.89
N ASN A 18 3.59 8.83 -0.94
CA ASN A 18 3.68 7.79 -1.96
C ASN A 18 2.75 6.60 -1.66
N CYS A 19 2.73 5.58 -2.55
CA CYS A 19 1.84 4.42 -2.42
C CYS A 19 2.03 3.57 -1.16
N ALA A 20 3.27 3.43 -0.67
CA ALA A 20 3.59 2.73 0.57
C ALA A 20 3.12 3.54 1.79
N GLN A 21 3.43 4.85 1.81
CA GLN A 21 3.06 5.75 2.90
C GLN A 21 1.55 5.93 3.03
N ALA A 22 0.86 6.10 1.89
CA ALA A 22 -0.58 6.28 1.83
C ALA A 22 -1.33 5.06 2.43
N LEU A 23 -0.82 3.85 2.18
CA LEU A 23 -1.38 2.64 2.80
C LEU A 23 -1.22 2.64 4.32
N LEU A 24 -0.01 2.92 4.82
CA LEU A 24 0.18 3.01 6.28
C LEU A 24 -0.68 4.12 6.89
N LYS A 25 -0.81 5.28 6.23
CA LYS A 25 -1.66 6.38 6.69
C LYS A 25 -3.13 5.98 6.79
N GLY A 26 -3.63 5.19 5.84
CA GLY A 26 -4.99 4.66 5.85
C GLY A 26 -5.29 3.68 6.98
N PHE A 27 -4.26 3.03 7.55
CA PHE A 27 -4.35 2.06 8.66
C PHE A 27 -3.68 2.56 9.95
N GLN A 28 -3.39 3.86 10.01
CA GLN A 28 -2.57 4.45 11.07
C GLN A 28 -3.16 4.18 12.47
N LYS A 29 -4.48 4.30 12.61
CA LYS A 29 -5.16 4.14 13.90
C LYS A 29 -5.26 2.67 14.30
N GLU A 30 -5.57 1.81 13.35
CA GLU A 30 -5.77 0.36 13.55
C GLU A 30 -4.49 -0.34 14.00
N PHE A 31 -3.34 0.11 13.51
CA PHE A 31 -2.03 -0.49 13.80
C PHE A 31 -1.15 0.36 14.73
N THR A 32 -1.67 1.49 15.24
CA THR A 32 -0.93 2.43 16.09
C THR A 32 0.39 2.87 15.45
N ILE A 33 0.34 3.26 14.17
CA ILE A 33 1.51 3.64 13.36
C ILE A 33 1.85 5.10 13.64
N SER A 34 3.11 5.39 13.96
CA SER A 34 3.61 6.74 14.13
C SER A 34 3.83 7.44 12.79
N ASP A 35 3.77 8.78 12.77
CA ASP A 35 4.12 9.53 11.54
C ASP A 35 5.59 9.33 11.14
N ALA A 36 6.48 9.02 12.11
CA ALA A 36 7.87 8.68 11.84
C ALA A 36 7.98 7.36 11.03
N GLU A 37 7.23 6.32 11.42
CA GLU A 37 7.17 5.06 10.66
C GLU A 37 6.58 5.27 9.26
N ILE A 38 5.57 6.13 9.12
CA ILE A 38 5.03 6.48 7.79
C ILE A 38 6.10 7.19 6.94
N GLU A 39 6.93 8.04 7.54
CA GLU A 39 7.99 8.74 6.82
C GLU A 39 9.14 7.81 6.40
N GLU A 40 9.48 6.79 7.20
CA GLU A 40 10.42 5.73 6.78
C GLU A 40 9.96 5.04 5.48
N PHE A 41 8.64 4.88 5.32
CA PHE A 41 8.05 4.29 4.12
C PHE A 41 8.16 5.15 2.86
N ARG A 42 8.72 6.36 2.98
CA ARG A 42 9.18 7.14 1.83
C ARG A 42 10.19 6.37 1.00
N ALA A 43 10.98 5.45 1.58
CA ALA A 43 12.01 4.68 0.87
C ALA A 43 11.45 3.69 -0.18
N TRP A 44 10.22 3.19 -0.01
CA TRP A 44 9.68 2.08 -0.82
C TRP A 44 8.61 2.50 -1.86
N GLY A 45 8.41 3.80 -2.06
CA GLY A 45 7.55 4.32 -3.13
C GLY A 45 8.19 4.20 -4.52
N GLY A 46 7.36 4.01 -5.55
CA GLY A 46 7.78 4.08 -6.96
C GLY A 46 8.56 2.87 -7.47
N GLY A 47 8.43 1.70 -6.82
CA GLY A 47 9.14 0.47 -7.20
C GLY A 47 10.52 0.32 -6.56
N ARG A 48 10.78 1.04 -5.45
CA ARG A 48 12.04 0.93 -4.69
C ARG A 48 12.01 -0.13 -3.58
N ALA A 49 10.88 -0.81 -3.39
CA ALA A 49 10.86 -2.05 -2.61
C ALA A 49 11.79 -3.09 -3.24
N GLU A 50 12.36 -3.97 -2.41
CA GLU A 50 13.22 -5.05 -2.88
C GLU A 50 12.51 -5.87 -3.99
N GLY A 51 13.25 -6.19 -5.05
CA GLY A 51 12.69 -6.86 -6.23
C GLY A 51 11.75 -5.99 -7.08
N GLY A 52 11.66 -4.68 -6.83
CA GLY A 52 10.81 -3.77 -7.61
C GLY A 52 9.32 -3.86 -7.27
N ILE A 53 8.97 -4.41 -6.10
CA ILE A 53 7.58 -4.64 -5.68
C ILE A 53 6.81 -3.32 -5.59
N CYS A 54 5.49 -3.37 -5.85
CA CYS A 54 4.59 -2.24 -5.61
C CYS A 54 4.64 -1.81 -4.14
N GLY A 55 4.87 -0.52 -3.88
CA GLY A 55 4.96 0.02 -2.52
C GLY A 55 3.70 -0.22 -1.68
N ALA A 56 2.51 -0.17 -2.31
CA ALA A 56 1.26 -0.48 -1.62
C ALA A 56 1.21 -1.96 -1.20
N LEU A 57 1.55 -2.90 -2.10
CA LEU A 57 1.61 -4.32 -1.74
C LEU A 57 2.64 -4.58 -0.64
N PHE A 58 3.83 -3.99 -0.73
CA PHE A 58 4.87 -4.11 0.29
C PHE A 58 4.39 -3.65 1.67
N ALA A 59 3.72 -2.50 1.75
CA ALA A 59 3.16 -1.98 3.00
C ALA A 59 2.04 -2.88 3.53
N ALA A 60 1.18 -3.41 2.66
CA ALA A 60 0.09 -4.31 3.05
C ALA A 60 0.62 -5.60 3.69
N GLU A 61 1.63 -6.21 3.08
CA GLU A 61 2.28 -7.42 3.62
C GLU A 61 2.91 -7.15 5.00
N ARG A 62 3.48 -5.96 5.22
CA ARG A 62 4.00 -5.55 6.53
C ARG A 62 2.90 -5.48 7.59
N LEU A 63 1.74 -4.90 7.27
CA LEU A 63 0.59 -4.78 8.16
C LEU A 63 0.01 -6.16 8.50
N LEU A 64 -0.23 -6.98 7.48
CA LEU A 64 -0.81 -8.32 7.67
C LEU A 64 0.10 -9.23 8.48
N ARG A 65 1.41 -9.19 8.24
CA ARG A 65 2.39 -9.91 9.06
C ARG A 65 2.36 -9.48 10.52
N GLN A 66 2.21 -8.17 10.81
CA GLN A 66 2.07 -7.67 12.18
C GLN A 66 0.78 -8.16 12.85
N ALA A 67 -0.30 -8.33 12.08
CA ALA A 67 -1.58 -8.87 12.56
C ALA A 67 -1.65 -10.41 12.56
N GLY A 68 -0.59 -11.13 12.16
CA GLY A 68 -0.59 -12.58 12.03
C GLY A 68 -1.56 -13.11 10.95
N LYS A 69 -1.83 -12.31 9.91
CA LYS A 69 -2.76 -12.61 8.81
C LYS A 69 -2.00 -13.11 7.58
N PRO A 70 -2.65 -13.92 6.71
CA PRO A 70 -2.02 -14.40 5.48
C PRO A 70 -1.77 -13.27 4.48
N SER A 71 -0.81 -13.48 3.59
CA SER A 71 -0.50 -12.60 2.46
C SER A 71 -1.71 -12.35 1.56
N ILE A 72 -1.69 -11.21 0.86
CA ILE A 72 -2.66 -10.82 -0.17
C ILE A 72 -2.03 -10.78 -1.57
N GLU A 73 -0.78 -11.21 -1.73
CA GLU A 73 -0.02 -11.08 -2.99
C GLU A 73 -0.76 -11.71 -4.17
N SER A 74 -1.30 -12.91 -4.01
CA SER A 74 -2.04 -13.61 -5.07
C SER A 74 -3.30 -12.85 -5.48
N GLU A 75 -4.08 -12.36 -4.52
CA GLU A 75 -5.27 -11.55 -4.79
C GLU A 75 -4.93 -10.20 -5.42
N PHE A 76 -3.82 -9.59 -5.00
CA PHE A 76 -3.32 -8.34 -5.57
C PHE A 76 -2.89 -8.55 -7.03
N ILE A 77 -2.14 -9.60 -7.33
CA ILE A 77 -1.74 -9.97 -8.69
C ILE A 77 -2.97 -10.26 -9.55
N ALA A 78 -3.96 -10.99 -9.02
CA ALA A 78 -5.19 -11.26 -9.76
C ALA A 78 -5.95 -9.98 -10.17
N ALA A 79 -5.87 -8.92 -9.36
CA ALA A 79 -6.54 -7.66 -9.62
C ALA A 79 -5.71 -6.67 -10.47
N THR A 80 -4.38 -6.70 -10.37
CA THR A 80 -3.48 -5.72 -11.00
C THR A 80 -2.64 -6.29 -12.15
N GLY A 81 -2.65 -7.61 -12.33
CA GLY A 81 -1.84 -8.36 -13.29
C GLY A 81 -0.43 -8.69 -12.80
N HIS A 82 0.18 -7.84 -11.97
CA HIS A 82 1.59 -7.96 -11.57
C HIS A 82 1.81 -7.51 -10.12
N ARG A 83 2.87 -8.01 -9.49
CA ARG A 83 3.32 -7.54 -8.16
C ARG A 83 4.35 -6.41 -8.24
N ASN A 84 5.08 -6.30 -9.35
CA ASN A 84 6.20 -5.38 -9.52
C ASN A 84 5.70 -4.05 -10.11
N CYS A 85 6.18 -2.93 -9.55
CA CYS A 85 5.78 -1.59 -9.97
C CYS A 85 6.12 -1.28 -11.45
N PRO A 86 7.27 -1.69 -12.01
CA PRO A 86 7.55 -1.51 -13.44
C PRO A 86 6.49 -2.16 -14.33
N ASP A 87 6.18 -3.43 -14.11
CA ASP A 87 5.22 -4.18 -14.93
C ASP A 87 3.79 -3.61 -14.83
N ILE A 88 3.37 -3.18 -13.63
CA ILE A 88 2.09 -2.49 -13.41
C ILE A 88 2.03 -1.17 -14.21
N LYS A 89 3.16 -0.44 -14.31
CA LYS A 89 3.23 0.81 -15.08
C LYS A 89 3.21 0.53 -16.58
N GLU A 90 3.87 -0.53 -17.04
CA GLU A 90 3.86 -0.95 -18.44
C GLU A 90 2.45 -1.34 -18.92
N SER A 91 1.63 -1.91 -18.04
CA SER A 91 0.21 -2.18 -18.31
C SER A 91 -0.71 -0.95 -18.19
N ALA A 92 -0.14 0.24 -17.95
CA ALA A 92 -0.86 1.49 -17.72
C ALA A 92 -1.88 1.44 -16.56
N PHE A 93 -1.68 0.54 -15.59
CA PHE A 93 -2.58 0.41 -14.45
C PHE A 93 -2.37 1.57 -13.45
N PRO A 94 -3.42 2.29 -13.02
CA PRO A 94 -3.26 3.48 -12.18
C PRO A 94 -2.71 3.18 -10.77
N CYS A 95 -1.66 3.87 -10.35
CA CYS A 95 -1.10 3.75 -8.99
C CYS A 95 -2.12 3.97 -7.86
N PRO A 96 -3.06 4.95 -7.93
CA PRO A 96 -4.10 5.09 -6.91
C PRO A 96 -4.98 3.83 -6.77
N HIS A 97 -5.23 3.11 -7.87
CA HIS A 97 -6.00 1.87 -7.83
C HIS A 97 -5.25 0.74 -7.15
N CYS A 98 -3.92 0.67 -7.31
CA CYS A 98 -3.10 -0.27 -6.53
C CYS A 98 -3.21 -0.01 -5.03
N VAL A 99 -3.22 1.26 -4.61
CA VAL A 99 -3.40 1.65 -3.21
C VAL A 99 -4.78 1.20 -2.72
N ARG A 100 -5.85 1.50 -3.46
CA ARG A 100 -7.21 1.08 -3.13
C ARG A 100 -7.37 -0.44 -3.03
N ILE A 101 -6.80 -1.20 -3.97
CA ILE A 101 -6.88 -2.67 -3.97
C ILE A 101 -6.15 -3.25 -2.75
N ALA A 102 -4.93 -2.78 -2.47
CA ALA A 102 -4.18 -3.21 -1.30
C ALA A 102 -4.96 -2.88 -0.01
N ASP A 103 -5.55 -1.69 0.05
CA ASP A 103 -6.38 -1.21 1.15
C ASP A 103 -7.60 -2.12 1.42
N GLU A 104 -8.40 -2.41 0.39
CA GLU A 104 -9.56 -3.29 0.46
C GLU A 104 -9.17 -4.72 0.85
N LEU A 105 -8.06 -5.23 0.33
CA LEU A 105 -7.57 -6.57 0.64
C LEU A 105 -7.09 -6.68 2.09
N VAL A 106 -6.37 -5.68 2.61
CA VAL A 106 -5.99 -5.65 4.03
C VAL A 106 -7.23 -5.60 4.92
N GLU A 107 -8.17 -4.70 4.63
CA GLU A 107 -9.42 -4.56 5.39
C GLU A 107 -10.23 -5.86 5.43
N LYS A 108 -10.27 -6.62 4.32
CA LYS A 108 -10.94 -7.92 4.26
C LYS A 108 -10.27 -9.02 5.11
N LYS A 109 -8.97 -8.89 5.41
CA LYS A 109 -8.20 -9.91 6.15
C LYS A 109 -8.14 -9.63 7.65
N LEU A 110 -8.39 -8.39 8.08
CA LEU A 110 -8.41 -8.01 9.51
C LEU A 110 -9.63 -8.60 10.21
#